data_AF-U4KQB1-F1
#
_entry.id   AF-U4KQB1-F1
#
_cell.length_a   1.000
_cell.length_b   1.000
_cell.length_c   1.000
_cell.angle_alpha   90.00
_cell.angle_beta   90.00
_cell.angle_gamma   90.00
#
_symmetry.space_group_name_H-M   'P 1'
#
loop_
_entity.id
_entity.type
_entity.pdbx_description
1 polymer ?
#
loop_
_entity_poly.entity_id
_entity_poly.type
_entity_poly.pdbx_seq_one_letter_code
_entity_poly.pdbx_strand_id
1 'polypeptide(L)'
;MKIKKLLLSFLFVTSLLLLAACGSKTEYYFAQATPNQNSEWVSYVIVEKQGNKITDVKWNAYHIAGDLAGWNYLSKQNYNGKDKYTQSKEGIYMMTSDETTGKKLKWHEQADLLSKKLIETQDYNDRKPVPAGASISSDDFYVLVEKALSSPAVQKGSYVDGFHYISLKDTASDRTVTSYWDPIENKVLSDTFKAYKFGSFVVVNGTIVLAYYNEAYTGYLVDFDADGKAINHVYQEDGKEVKKAIAKVEVSETVTTTTKEIGRETIIDPETNKKTVIVTTETTTETNEVKSILKSKKLTKNQLGLSYLMKKPNGPATYEFFEAAKFAGDYLIENQNLDVAFNTSGKTDAIAGVTITAKDFQTIALKIPKK
;
A
#
# COMPACT_ATOMS: atom_id res chain seq x y z
N MET A 1 13.26 63.05 -61.13
CA MET A 1 12.93 61.61 -61.25
C MET A 1 13.56 60.91 -60.05
N LYS A 2 12.83 60.78 -58.95
CA LYS A 2 12.02 59.62 -58.54
C LYS A 2 12.85 58.60 -57.73
N ILE A 3 12.45 58.47 -56.44
CA ILE A 3 12.17 57.18 -55.76
C ILE A 3 13.43 56.34 -55.45
N LYS A 4 13.90 56.13 -54.21
CA LYS A 4 13.19 55.51 -53.08
C LYS A 4 14.00 55.73 -51.79
N LYS A 5 13.45 56.51 -50.86
CA LYS A 5 13.53 56.19 -49.42
C LYS A 5 12.68 54.94 -49.18
N LEU A 6 12.88 54.32 -48.02
CA LEU A 6 12.05 53.27 -47.40
C LEU A 6 12.53 51.82 -47.63
N LEU A 7 12.56 51.07 -46.52
CA LEU A 7 12.88 49.63 -46.36
C LEU A 7 14.34 49.26 -46.04
N LEU A 8 14.89 49.78 -44.94
CA LEU A 8 15.88 49.01 -44.17
C LEU A 8 15.86 49.36 -42.67
N SER A 9 14.67 49.55 -42.10
CA SER A 9 14.49 49.84 -40.68
C SER A 9 13.16 49.32 -40.13
N PHE A 10 12.75 48.11 -40.54
CA PHE A 10 11.54 47.47 -40.00
C PHE A 10 11.61 45.94 -40.07
N LEU A 11 12.74 45.35 -39.67
CA LEU A 11 12.86 43.88 -39.55
C LEU A 11 13.69 43.47 -38.33
N PHE A 12 13.63 44.25 -37.24
CA PHE A 12 14.28 43.89 -35.97
C PHE A 12 13.43 44.24 -34.73
N VAL A 13 12.12 44.50 -34.91
CA VAL A 13 11.17 44.78 -33.81
C VAL A 13 9.89 43.92 -33.93
N THR A 14 10.01 42.71 -34.47
CA THR A 14 8.91 41.73 -34.55
C THR A 14 9.36 40.31 -34.21
N SER A 15 10.34 40.17 -33.30
CA SER A 15 10.75 38.87 -32.74
C SER A 15 10.53 38.75 -31.23
N LEU A 16 9.96 39.77 -30.58
CA LEU A 16 9.52 39.70 -29.17
C LEU A 16 8.00 39.86 -29.15
N LEU A 17 7.24 38.80 -29.45
CA LEU A 17 5.81 38.67 -29.10
C LEU A 17 5.16 37.31 -29.48
N LEU A 18 5.93 36.25 -29.78
CA LEU A 18 5.39 34.90 -30.05
C LEU A 18 5.42 33.94 -28.85
N LEU A 19 5.64 34.43 -27.62
CA LEU A 19 5.55 33.62 -26.38
C LEU A 19 4.17 33.69 -25.72
N ALA A 20 3.12 34.01 -26.48
CA ALA A 20 1.75 33.85 -26.02
C ALA A 20 1.21 32.47 -26.43
N ALA A 21 1.18 31.56 -25.45
CA ALA A 21 0.20 30.48 -25.36
C ALA A 21 0.21 29.41 -26.47
N CYS A 22 1.34 28.72 -26.64
CA CYS A 22 1.23 27.28 -26.90
C CYS A 22 0.82 26.66 -25.56
N GLY A 23 -0.44 26.24 -25.41
CA GLY A 23 -0.94 25.64 -24.16
C GLY A 23 0.05 24.57 -23.70
N SER A 24 0.67 24.78 -22.54
CA SER A 24 1.75 23.92 -22.07
C SER A 24 1.24 22.48 -22.02
N LYS A 25 1.95 21.59 -22.72
CA LYS A 25 1.64 20.15 -22.76
C LYS A 25 1.45 19.63 -21.32
N THR A 26 0.32 18.97 -21.08
CA THR A 26 0.08 18.28 -19.82
C THR A 26 0.91 17.00 -19.77
N GLU A 27 1.66 16.83 -18.68
CA GLU A 27 2.47 15.65 -18.41
C GLU A 27 2.04 15.03 -17.09
N TYR A 28 2.10 13.71 -17.03
CA TYR A 28 1.70 12.95 -15.86
C TYR A 28 2.89 12.15 -15.34
N TYR A 29 3.03 12.06 -14.03
CA TYR A 29 4.08 11.33 -13.35
C TYR A 29 3.45 10.42 -12.30
N PHE A 30 4.01 9.23 -12.12
CA PHE A 30 3.45 8.22 -11.25
C PHE A 30 4.52 7.61 -10.37
N ALA A 31 4.16 7.36 -9.10
CA ALA A 31 4.94 6.50 -8.24
C ALA A 31 4.04 5.78 -7.24
N GLN A 32 4.47 4.59 -6.84
CA GLN A 32 3.87 3.83 -5.75
C GLN A 32 4.91 3.42 -4.70
N ALA A 33 4.43 3.18 -3.50
CA ALA A 33 5.15 2.47 -2.45
C ALA A 33 5.36 1.01 -2.86
N THR A 34 6.42 0.38 -2.36
CA THR A 34 6.67 -1.04 -2.64
C THR A 34 5.79 -1.89 -1.70
N PRO A 35 4.87 -2.71 -2.23
CA PRO A 35 4.09 -3.62 -1.38
C PRO A 35 4.98 -4.66 -0.72
N ASN A 36 4.65 -5.02 0.52
CA ASN A 36 5.19 -6.18 1.21
C ASN A 36 4.06 -6.97 1.90
N GLN A 37 4.39 -8.12 2.48
CA GLN A 37 3.42 -9.03 3.10
C GLN A 37 2.59 -8.40 4.24
N ASN A 38 3.14 -7.38 4.91
CA ASN A 38 2.51 -6.68 6.03
C ASN A 38 1.77 -5.42 5.58
N SER A 39 1.87 -5.03 4.31
CA SER A 39 1.14 -3.88 3.79
C SER A 39 -0.35 -4.15 3.87
N GLU A 40 -1.14 -3.20 4.35
CA GLU A 40 -2.59 -3.27 4.18
C GLU A 40 -2.99 -2.43 2.98
N TRP A 41 -2.62 -1.14 3.04
CA TRP A 41 -2.78 -0.16 1.98
C TRP A 41 -1.43 0.18 1.36
N VAL A 42 -1.35 0.15 0.04
CA VAL A 42 -0.16 0.54 -0.71
C VAL A 42 -0.45 1.86 -1.40
N SER A 43 0.20 2.91 -0.92
CA SER A 43 0.01 4.26 -1.42
C SER A 43 0.66 4.48 -2.78
N TYR A 44 0.02 5.31 -3.59
CA TYR A 44 0.56 5.81 -4.84
C TYR A 44 0.16 7.26 -5.05
N VAL A 45 0.93 7.97 -5.88
CA VAL A 45 0.62 9.34 -6.31
C VAL A 45 0.59 9.44 -7.82
N ILE A 46 -0.27 10.33 -8.32
CA ILE A 46 -0.27 10.79 -9.71
C ILE A 46 -0.08 12.30 -9.65
N VAL A 47 1.00 12.80 -10.26
CA VAL A 47 1.30 14.23 -10.35
C VAL A 47 1.05 14.70 -11.76
N GLU A 48 0.21 15.70 -11.94
CA GLU A 48 0.00 16.39 -13.20
C GLU A 48 0.84 17.66 -13.24
N LYS A 49 1.55 17.88 -14.35
CA LYS A 49 2.24 19.14 -14.64
C LYS A 49 1.75 19.75 -15.95
N GLN A 50 1.63 21.07 -15.95
CA GLN A 50 1.51 21.87 -17.16
C GLN A 50 2.77 22.74 -17.29
N GLY A 51 3.67 22.33 -18.18
CA GLY A 51 5.03 22.88 -18.23
C GLY A 51 5.78 22.56 -16.93
N ASN A 52 6.29 23.59 -16.26
CA ASN A 52 7.03 23.42 -14.99
C ASN A 52 6.15 23.46 -13.74
N LYS A 53 4.84 23.73 -13.88
CA LYS A 53 3.94 23.86 -12.73
C LYS A 53 3.21 22.55 -12.46
N ILE A 54 3.19 22.13 -11.20
CA ILE A 54 2.28 21.10 -10.70
C ILE A 54 0.87 21.68 -10.68
N THR A 55 -0.06 21.03 -11.38
CA THR A 55 -1.46 21.50 -11.52
C THR A 55 -2.45 20.61 -10.80
N ASP A 56 -2.13 19.34 -10.60
CA ASP A 56 -2.94 18.40 -9.82
C ASP A 56 -2.03 17.35 -9.17
N VAL A 57 -2.42 16.86 -8.00
CA VAL A 57 -1.76 15.74 -7.34
C VAL A 57 -2.81 14.87 -6.68
N LYS A 58 -2.89 13.61 -7.11
CA LYS A 58 -3.78 12.61 -6.50
C LYS A 58 -2.96 11.70 -5.62
N TRP A 59 -3.26 11.69 -4.32
CA TRP A 59 -2.73 10.69 -3.39
C TRP A 59 -3.81 9.67 -3.06
N ASN A 60 -3.51 8.40 -3.28
CA ASN A 60 -4.45 7.31 -3.07
C ASN A 60 -3.71 6.04 -2.64
N ALA A 61 -4.45 4.97 -2.37
CA ALA A 61 -3.90 3.66 -2.07
C ALA A 61 -4.85 2.54 -2.48
N TYR A 62 -4.32 1.36 -2.76
CA TYR A 62 -5.11 0.14 -2.95
C TYR A 62 -4.83 -0.85 -1.81
N HIS A 63 -5.80 -1.71 -1.50
CA HIS A 63 -5.62 -2.74 -0.48
C HIS A 63 -5.01 -4.01 -1.10
N ILE A 64 -3.93 -4.57 -0.53
CA ILE A 64 -3.25 -5.72 -1.14
C ILE A 64 -4.09 -7.00 -1.14
N ALA A 65 -5.06 -7.08 -0.23
CA ALA A 65 -6.05 -8.16 -0.18
C ALA A 65 -7.27 -7.94 -1.10
N GLY A 66 -7.36 -6.82 -1.82
CA GLY A 66 -8.48 -6.55 -2.72
C GLY A 66 -9.85 -6.61 -2.02
N ASP A 67 -10.79 -7.35 -2.59
CA ASP A 67 -12.11 -7.63 -2.03
C ASP A 67 -12.10 -8.66 -0.88
N LEU A 68 -10.98 -9.36 -0.64
CA LEU A 68 -10.79 -10.20 0.55
C LEU A 68 -10.50 -9.38 1.81
N ALA A 69 -10.14 -8.10 1.67
CA ALA A 69 -10.01 -7.17 2.81
C ALA A 69 -11.30 -7.13 3.67
N GLY A 70 -12.43 -7.48 3.07
CA GLY A 70 -13.64 -7.88 3.78
C GLY A 70 -14.39 -6.72 4.41
N TRP A 71 -14.99 -7.01 5.56
CA TRP A 71 -15.92 -6.15 6.28
C TRP A 71 -15.19 -5.16 7.17
N ASN A 72 -15.46 -3.86 6.97
CA ASN A 72 -15.07 -2.83 7.92
C ASN A 72 -16.11 -2.74 9.04
N TYR A 73 -15.69 -3.07 10.27
CA TYR A 73 -16.57 -3.09 11.44
C TYR A 73 -17.11 -1.72 11.86
N LEU A 74 -16.36 -0.64 11.58
CA LEU A 74 -16.76 0.72 11.95
C LEU A 74 -17.84 1.25 11.01
N SER A 75 -17.67 1.06 9.70
CA SER A 75 -18.64 1.53 8.70
C SER A 75 -19.76 0.53 8.41
N LYS A 76 -19.61 -0.72 8.89
CA LYS A 76 -20.53 -1.84 8.59
C LYS A 76 -20.70 -2.06 7.09
N GLN A 77 -19.60 -2.00 6.35
CA GLN A 77 -19.59 -2.14 4.89
C GLN A 77 -18.35 -2.92 4.43
N ASN A 78 -18.45 -3.60 3.30
CA ASN A 78 -17.31 -4.29 2.68
C ASN A 78 -16.47 -3.31 1.86
N TYR A 79 -15.16 -3.51 1.86
CA TYR A 79 -14.23 -2.74 1.05
C TYR A 79 -14.41 -2.95 -0.47
N ASN A 80 -14.87 -4.15 -0.88
CA ASN A 80 -15.22 -4.49 -2.27
C ASN A 80 -14.14 -4.14 -3.31
N GLY A 81 -12.87 -4.20 -2.92
CA GLY A 81 -11.72 -3.92 -3.78
C GLY A 81 -11.59 -2.46 -4.23
N LYS A 82 -12.34 -1.53 -3.64
CA LYS A 82 -12.23 -0.10 -3.95
C LYS A 82 -10.88 0.46 -3.49
N ASP A 83 -10.46 1.59 -4.05
CA ASP A 83 -9.30 2.35 -3.58
C ASP A 83 -9.63 3.17 -2.31
N LYS A 84 -8.60 3.53 -1.56
CA LYS A 84 -8.71 4.16 -0.24
C LYS A 84 -9.44 5.50 -0.29
N TYR A 85 -9.19 6.30 -1.33
CA TYR A 85 -9.82 7.59 -1.51
C TYR A 85 -11.34 7.43 -1.70
N THR A 86 -11.76 6.56 -2.62
CA THR A 86 -13.17 6.24 -2.87
C THR A 86 -13.86 5.74 -1.60
N GLN A 87 -13.22 4.82 -0.87
CA GLN A 87 -13.77 4.31 0.38
C GLN A 87 -13.87 5.35 1.48
N SER A 88 -12.91 6.28 1.56
CA SER A 88 -13.00 7.38 2.51
C SER A 88 -14.16 8.32 2.17
N LYS A 89 -14.35 8.64 0.88
CA LYS A 89 -15.45 9.48 0.40
C LYS A 89 -16.81 8.86 0.69
N GLU A 90 -16.95 7.55 0.45
CA GLU A 90 -18.16 6.78 0.72
C GLU A 90 -18.39 6.49 2.22
N GLY A 91 -17.43 6.81 3.09
CA GLY A 91 -17.53 6.52 4.53
C GLY A 91 -17.36 5.03 4.87
N ILE A 92 -16.72 4.25 4.00
CA ILE A 92 -16.31 2.88 4.28
C ILE A 92 -15.00 2.88 5.08
N TYR A 93 -14.02 3.71 4.68
CA TYR A 93 -12.76 3.89 5.37
C TYR A 93 -12.85 5.03 6.39
N MET A 94 -12.92 4.67 7.68
CA MET A 94 -13.35 5.55 8.78
C MET A 94 -12.22 6.27 9.51
N MET A 95 -11.04 6.39 8.90
CA MET A 95 -9.95 7.16 9.50
C MET A 95 -10.25 8.65 9.42
N THR A 96 -10.33 9.31 10.58
CA THR A 96 -10.57 10.75 10.71
C THR A 96 -9.41 11.46 11.39
N SER A 97 -9.33 12.78 11.25
CA SER A 97 -8.38 13.58 12.01
C SER A 97 -8.71 13.59 13.51
N ASP A 98 -7.71 13.90 14.32
CA ASP A 98 -7.81 14.05 15.77
C ASP A 98 -8.86 15.12 16.16
N GLU A 99 -9.71 14.79 17.14
CA GLU A 99 -10.79 15.65 17.63
C GLU A 99 -10.29 16.97 18.22
N THR A 100 -9.05 16.98 18.74
CA THR A 100 -8.40 18.16 19.33
C THR A 100 -8.15 19.29 18.32
N THR A 101 -8.28 19.02 17.02
CA THR A 101 -8.04 19.98 15.93
C THR A 101 -9.27 20.78 15.49
N GLY A 102 -10.44 20.55 16.11
CA GLY A 102 -11.66 21.34 15.90
C GLY A 102 -12.58 20.88 14.76
N LYS A 103 -12.13 20.02 13.83
CA LYS A 103 -12.99 19.34 12.84
C LYS A 103 -12.44 17.96 12.48
N LYS A 104 -13.30 16.92 12.52
CA LYS A 104 -12.96 15.56 12.06
C LYS A 104 -13.00 15.48 10.53
N LEU A 105 -11.84 15.60 9.89
CA LEU A 105 -11.66 15.40 8.46
C LEU A 105 -11.44 13.92 8.16
N LYS A 106 -12.15 13.38 7.18
CA LYS A 106 -11.91 12.03 6.65
C LYS A 106 -10.56 11.96 5.93
N TRP A 107 -10.02 10.76 5.78
CA TRP A 107 -8.73 10.55 5.12
C TRP A 107 -8.57 11.29 3.77
N HIS A 108 -9.56 11.21 2.88
CA HIS A 108 -9.49 11.89 1.57
C HIS A 108 -9.45 13.42 1.70
N GLU A 109 -10.20 14.01 2.64
CA GLU A 109 -10.16 15.46 2.88
C GLU A 109 -8.79 15.89 3.41
N GLN A 110 -8.16 15.06 4.26
CA GLN A 110 -6.80 15.32 4.74
C GLN A 110 -5.75 15.17 3.61
N ALA A 111 -5.93 14.21 2.70
CA ALA A 111 -5.08 14.05 1.53
C ALA A 111 -5.22 15.25 0.57
N ASP A 112 -6.44 15.74 0.34
CA ASP A 112 -6.70 16.93 -0.49
C ASP A 112 -6.00 18.18 0.06
N LEU A 113 -5.94 18.34 1.39
CA LEU A 113 -5.20 19.44 2.03
C LEU A 113 -3.70 19.39 1.72
N LEU A 114 -3.09 18.20 1.74
CA LEU A 114 -1.67 18.01 1.41
C LEU A 114 -1.40 18.24 -0.07
N SER A 115 -2.25 17.70 -0.95
CA SER A 115 -2.19 17.97 -2.39
C SER A 115 -2.30 19.47 -2.69
N LYS A 116 -3.26 20.15 -2.05
CA LYS A 116 -3.42 21.59 -2.20
C LYS A 116 -2.18 22.36 -1.74
N LYS A 117 -1.60 22.03 -0.58
CA LYS A 117 -0.36 22.64 -0.11
C LYS A 117 0.75 22.50 -1.15
N LEU A 118 0.97 21.29 -1.66
CA LEU A 118 2.00 21.06 -2.68
C LEU A 118 1.74 21.83 -3.98
N ILE A 119 0.48 21.95 -4.42
CA ILE A 119 0.11 22.75 -5.60
C ILE A 119 0.34 24.25 -5.33
N GLU A 120 0.12 24.74 -4.12
CA GLU A 120 0.37 26.14 -3.76
C GLU A 120 1.86 26.46 -3.64
N THR A 121 2.63 25.57 -3.01
CA THR A 121 4.06 25.80 -2.72
C THR A 121 4.96 25.44 -3.89
N GLN A 122 4.52 24.51 -4.76
CA GLN A 122 5.31 23.94 -5.87
C GLN A 122 6.62 23.26 -5.40
N ASP A 123 6.75 22.98 -4.10
CA ASP A 123 7.95 22.41 -3.49
C ASP A 123 7.57 21.23 -2.61
N TYR A 124 7.98 20.02 -3.01
CA TYR A 124 7.77 18.79 -2.24
C TYR A 124 8.74 18.64 -1.06
N ASN A 125 9.73 19.53 -0.93
CA ASN A 125 10.57 19.63 0.26
C ASN A 125 9.90 20.47 1.37
N ASP A 126 8.90 21.30 1.03
CA ASP A 126 8.06 21.99 2.02
C ASP A 126 7.06 21.03 2.67
N ARG A 127 7.57 20.20 3.57
CA ARG A 127 6.77 19.19 4.29
C ARG A 127 6.11 19.74 5.56
N LYS A 128 6.63 20.83 6.13
CA LYS A 128 6.19 21.37 7.43
C LYS A 128 5.93 22.89 7.38
N PRO A 129 4.92 23.39 8.11
CA PRO A 129 3.97 22.64 8.91
C PRO A 129 3.01 21.81 8.03
N VAL A 130 2.43 20.78 8.62
CA VAL A 130 1.32 20.03 8.00
C VAL A 130 0.09 20.98 7.96
N PRO A 131 -0.72 20.97 6.89
CA PRO A 131 -1.91 21.82 6.81
C PRO A 131 -2.84 21.65 8.02
N ALA A 132 -3.44 22.76 8.46
CA ALA A 132 -4.37 22.74 9.59
C ALA A 132 -5.51 21.73 9.36
N GLY A 133 -5.79 20.90 10.36
CA GLY A 133 -6.81 19.84 10.31
C GLY A 133 -6.32 18.49 9.75
N ALA A 134 -5.16 18.46 9.06
CA ALA A 134 -4.54 17.19 8.68
C ALA A 134 -3.66 16.65 9.81
N SER A 135 -3.88 15.39 10.17
CA SER A 135 -3.14 14.64 11.20
C SER A 135 -2.56 13.32 10.67
N ILE A 136 -2.82 13.01 9.39
CA ILE A 136 -2.21 11.87 8.72
C ILE A 136 -0.71 12.09 8.54
N SER A 137 0.08 11.02 8.65
CA SER A 137 1.49 11.07 8.28
C SER A 137 1.61 11.54 6.83
N SER A 138 2.38 12.59 6.59
CA SER A 138 2.54 13.22 5.28
C SER A 138 3.86 12.88 4.60
N ASP A 139 4.80 12.25 5.31
CA ASP A 139 6.13 11.93 4.75
C ASP A 139 6.02 10.98 3.55
N ASP A 140 5.18 9.95 3.63
CA ASP A 140 4.94 9.01 2.53
C ASP A 140 4.41 9.73 1.28
N PHE A 141 3.56 10.73 1.44
CA PHE A 141 3.03 11.51 0.32
C PHE A 141 4.15 12.25 -0.41
N TYR A 142 4.98 13.01 0.31
CA TYR A 142 6.05 13.81 -0.30
C TYR A 142 7.17 12.93 -0.90
N VAL A 143 7.52 11.82 -0.24
CA VAL A 143 8.49 10.84 -0.78
C VAL A 143 7.98 10.24 -2.10
N LEU A 144 6.68 9.93 -2.19
CA LEU A 144 6.10 9.43 -3.44
C LEU A 144 6.06 10.50 -4.54
N VAL A 145 5.79 11.77 -4.19
CA VAL A 145 5.84 12.88 -5.16
C VAL A 145 7.25 13.04 -5.73
N GLU A 146 8.26 13.05 -4.87
CA GLU A 146 9.67 13.10 -5.27
C GLU A 146 10.03 11.94 -6.22
N LYS A 147 9.64 10.72 -5.86
CA LYS A 147 9.83 9.52 -6.68
C LYS A 147 9.11 9.61 -8.02
N ALA A 148 7.89 10.14 -8.05
CA ALA A 148 7.11 10.32 -9.28
C ALA A 148 7.80 11.33 -10.21
N LEU A 149 8.19 12.48 -9.69
CA LEU A 149 8.84 13.55 -10.47
C LEU A 149 10.26 13.18 -10.94
N SER A 150 10.91 12.22 -10.27
CA SER A 150 12.18 11.63 -10.70
C SER A 150 12.03 10.57 -11.79
N SER A 151 10.80 10.13 -12.07
CA SER A 151 10.51 9.13 -13.10
C SER A 151 10.16 9.79 -14.45
N PRO A 152 10.32 9.10 -15.59
CA PRO A 152 9.86 9.61 -16.87
C PRO A 152 8.37 9.92 -16.88
N ALA A 153 7.96 10.94 -17.65
CA ALA A 153 6.54 11.23 -17.84
C ALA A 153 5.81 10.05 -18.49
N VAL A 154 4.61 9.77 -17.98
CA VAL A 154 3.75 8.68 -18.44
C VAL A 154 3.30 8.96 -19.87
N GLN A 155 3.67 8.05 -20.77
CA GLN A 155 3.29 8.13 -22.19
C GLN A 155 1.78 7.99 -22.35
N LYS A 156 1.26 8.51 -23.47
CA LYS A 156 -0.16 8.36 -23.79
C LYS A 156 -0.47 6.93 -24.22
N GLY A 157 -1.56 6.37 -23.72
CA GLY A 157 -2.04 5.03 -24.06
C GLY A 157 -3.54 4.99 -24.38
N SER A 158 -4.08 3.78 -24.44
CA SER A 158 -5.44 3.48 -24.95
C SER A 158 -6.44 3.01 -23.87
N TYR A 159 -6.03 2.97 -22.61
CA TYR A 159 -6.89 2.55 -21.50
C TYR A 159 -7.70 3.71 -20.91
N VAL A 160 -8.78 3.40 -20.20
CA VAL A 160 -9.55 4.39 -19.43
C VAL A 160 -8.80 4.71 -18.15
N ASP A 161 -8.54 6.00 -17.90
CA ASP A 161 -7.82 6.47 -16.71
C ASP A 161 -8.56 6.14 -15.41
N GLY A 162 -7.80 5.96 -14.33
CA GLY A 162 -8.32 5.71 -12.99
C GLY A 162 -7.79 4.43 -12.35
N PHE A 163 -8.31 4.15 -11.16
CA PHE A 163 -8.07 2.90 -10.47
C PHE A 163 -9.10 1.85 -10.92
N HIS A 164 -8.63 0.65 -11.24
CA HIS A 164 -9.47 -0.47 -11.64
C HIS A 164 -9.18 -1.68 -10.77
N TYR A 165 -10.23 -2.24 -10.18
CA TYR A 165 -10.17 -3.51 -9.48
C TYR A 165 -10.96 -4.56 -10.25
N ILE A 166 -10.32 -5.69 -10.53
CA ILE A 166 -10.91 -6.78 -11.32
C ILE A 166 -10.69 -8.08 -10.55
N SER A 167 -11.78 -8.77 -10.22
CA SER A 167 -11.78 -10.01 -9.45
C SER A 167 -12.46 -11.13 -10.22
N LEU A 168 -11.94 -12.34 -10.10
CA LEU A 168 -12.55 -13.57 -10.61
C LEU A 168 -13.34 -14.31 -9.51
N LYS A 169 -13.78 -13.59 -8.47
CA LYS A 169 -14.56 -14.13 -7.35
C LYS A 169 -15.83 -14.86 -7.79
N ASP A 170 -16.48 -14.40 -8.85
CA ASP A 170 -17.71 -15.02 -9.37
C ASP A 170 -17.47 -16.42 -9.96
N THR A 171 -16.23 -16.71 -10.37
CA THR A 171 -15.79 -18.01 -10.87
C THR A 171 -14.94 -18.76 -9.85
N ALA A 172 -14.98 -18.37 -8.58
CA ALA A 172 -14.13 -18.95 -7.55
C ALA A 172 -14.42 -20.44 -7.33
N SER A 173 -13.36 -21.23 -7.26
CA SER A 173 -13.43 -22.65 -6.92
C SER A 173 -13.31 -22.84 -5.42
N ASP A 174 -14.11 -23.75 -4.86
CA ASP A 174 -13.92 -24.17 -3.47
C ASP A 174 -12.59 -24.93 -3.34
N ARG A 175 -11.81 -24.59 -2.32
CA ARG A 175 -10.61 -25.29 -1.91
C ARG A 175 -10.85 -25.84 -0.52
N THR A 176 -10.82 -27.16 -0.40
CA THR A 176 -10.83 -27.87 0.89
C THR A 176 -9.58 -27.48 1.68
N VAL A 177 -9.74 -27.16 2.95
CA VAL A 177 -8.65 -26.55 3.74
C VAL A 177 -7.64 -27.52 4.31
N THR A 178 -6.38 -27.07 4.25
CA THR A 178 -5.29 -27.46 5.13
C THR A 178 -5.61 -27.09 6.57
N SER A 179 -5.94 -28.09 7.38
CA SER A 179 -6.05 -27.97 8.83
C SER A 179 -4.92 -27.13 9.41
N TYR A 180 -5.25 -26.16 10.26
CA TYR A 180 -4.26 -25.34 10.97
C TYR A 180 -4.52 -25.28 12.45
N TRP A 181 -3.45 -25.09 13.21
CA TRP A 181 -3.52 -24.95 14.65
C TRP A 181 -3.76 -23.48 15.03
N ASP A 182 -4.80 -23.24 15.83
CA ASP A 182 -5.02 -21.95 16.46
C ASP A 182 -4.41 -21.97 17.88
N PRO A 183 -3.36 -21.19 18.17
CA PRO A 183 -2.72 -21.18 19.49
C PRO A 183 -3.55 -20.45 20.55
N ILE A 184 -4.53 -19.62 20.16
CA ILE A 184 -5.44 -18.96 21.10
C ILE A 184 -6.58 -19.90 21.47
N GLU A 185 -7.19 -20.52 20.47
CA GLU A 185 -8.31 -21.44 20.69
C GLU A 185 -7.87 -22.87 21.05
N ASN A 186 -6.56 -23.15 20.95
CA ASN A 186 -5.95 -24.46 21.22
C ASN A 186 -6.70 -25.61 20.52
N LYS A 187 -7.06 -25.42 19.25
CA LYS A 187 -7.70 -26.44 18.41
C LYS A 187 -7.28 -26.33 16.96
N VAL A 188 -7.45 -27.44 16.23
CA VAL A 188 -7.32 -27.44 14.78
C VAL A 188 -8.58 -26.88 14.16
N LEU A 189 -8.42 -25.83 13.36
CA LEU A 189 -9.49 -25.25 12.56
C LEU A 189 -9.38 -25.76 11.12
N SER A 190 -10.54 -25.99 10.51
CA SER A 190 -10.68 -26.31 9.09
C SER A 190 -11.91 -25.57 8.58
N ASP A 191 -11.79 -24.85 7.47
CA ASP A 191 -12.87 -24.05 6.87
C ASP A 191 -12.73 -24.11 5.35
N THR A 192 -13.76 -24.41 4.57
CA THR A 192 -13.61 -24.35 3.11
C THR A 192 -13.50 -22.88 2.67
N PHE A 193 -12.54 -22.54 1.79
CA PHE A 193 -12.45 -21.19 1.22
C PHE A 193 -12.59 -21.20 -0.30
N LYS A 194 -13.10 -20.10 -0.83
CA LYS A 194 -13.16 -19.84 -2.27
C LYS A 194 -11.86 -19.20 -2.72
N ALA A 195 -11.09 -19.93 -3.53
CA ALA A 195 -9.88 -19.40 -4.16
C ALA A 195 -10.22 -18.74 -5.48
N TYR A 196 -9.68 -17.53 -5.69
CA TYR A 196 -9.82 -16.78 -6.94
C TYR A 196 -8.68 -15.78 -7.08
N LYS A 197 -8.35 -15.41 -8.31
CA LYS A 197 -7.37 -14.36 -8.59
C LYS A 197 -8.05 -13.03 -8.82
N PHE A 198 -7.30 -11.99 -8.56
CA PHE A 198 -7.72 -10.61 -8.79
C PHE A 198 -6.53 -9.74 -9.16
N GLY A 199 -6.81 -8.53 -9.64
CA GLY A 199 -5.82 -7.52 -9.95
C GLY A 199 -6.29 -6.12 -9.57
N SER A 200 -5.35 -5.31 -9.08
CA SER A 200 -5.49 -3.88 -8.89
C SER A 200 -4.63 -3.16 -9.93
N PHE A 201 -5.21 -2.17 -10.60
CA PHE A 201 -4.55 -1.44 -11.68
C PHE A 201 -4.71 0.06 -11.51
N VAL A 202 -3.69 0.82 -11.91
CA VAL A 202 -3.80 2.27 -12.07
C VAL A 202 -3.46 2.60 -13.51
N VAL A 203 -4.37 3.32 -14.16
CA VAL A 203 -4.20 3.83 -15.52
C VAL A 203 -4.08 5.35 -15.46
N VAL A 204 -3.02 5.88 -16.07
CA VAL A 204 -2.72 7.32 -16.14
C VAL A 204 -2.42 7.68 -17.58
N ASN A 205 -3.09 8.72 -18.11
CA ASN A 205 -2.94 9.13 -19.51
C ASN A 205 -3.20 7.98 -20.51
N GLY A 206 -4.08 7.05 -20.15
CA GLY A 206 -4.39 5.83 -20.87
C GLY A 206 -3.33 4.72 -20.83
N THR A 207 -2.31 4.85 -20.00
CA THR A 207 -1.24 3.86 -19.84
C THR A 207 -1.37 3.18 -18.48
N ILE A 208 -1.29 1.85 -18.45
CA ILE A 208 -1.22 1.06 -17.22
C ILE A 208 0.14 1.34 -16.58
N VAL A 209 0.15 1.98 -15.42
CA VAL A 209 1.37 2.32 -14.65
C VAL A 209 1.52 1.48 -13.39
N LEU A 210 0.47 0.75 -13.02
CA LEU A 210 0.45 -0.19 -11.91
C LEU A 210 -0.38 -1.41 -12.32
N ALA A 211 0.16 -2.59 -12.06
CA ALA A 211 -0.52 -3.87 -12.17
C ALA A 211 -0.09 -4.75 -11.00
N TYR A 212 -0.99 -4.93 -10.03
CA TYR A 212 -0.77 -5.77 -8.86
C TYR A 212 -1.70 -6.99 -8.93
N TYR A 213 -1.12 -8.16 -9.22
CA TYR A 213 -1.83 -9.43 -9.23
C TYR A 213 -1.72 -10.16 -7.91
N ASN A 214 -2.79 -10.85 -7.51
CA ASN A 214 -2.81 -11.66 -6.31
C ASN A 214 -3.88 -12.76 -6.38
N GLU A 215 -3.89 -13.64 -5.38
CA GLU A 215 -4.86 -14.71 -5.23
C GLU A 215 -5.44 -14.71 -3.81
N ALA A 216 -6.77 -14.66 -3.73
CA ALA A 216 -7.50 -14.91 -2.51
C ALA A 216 -7.26 -16.35 -2.07
N TYR A 217 -6.69 -16.47 -0.88
CA TYR A 217 -6.29 -17.73 -0.29
C TYR A 217 -6.59 -17.68 1.21
N THR A 218 -6.58 -18.84 1.86
CA THR A 218 -6.57 -18.92 3.32
C THR A 218 -5.39 -19.80 3.69
N GLY A 219 -4.40 -19.20 4.35
CA GLY A 219 -3.24 -19.91 4.89
C GLY A 219 -2.71 -19.19 6.13
N TYR A 220 -1.61 -19.72 6.67
CA TYR A 220 -1.05 -19.30 7.96
C TYR A 220 0.40 -18.87 7.77
N LEU A 221 0.82 -17.94 8.63
CA LEU A 221 2.22 -17.56 8.70
C LEU A 221 3.00 -18.65 9.43
N VAL A 222 4.17 -18.96 8.92
CA VAL A 222 5.05 -20.02 9.45
C VAL A 222 6.36 -19.42 9.96
N ASP A 223 6.92 -20.04 10.99
CA ASP A 223 8.27 -19.71 11.47
C ASP A 223 9.33 -20.35 10.58
N PHE A 224 10.51 -19.73 10.53
CA PHE A 224 11.68 -20.24 9.83
C PHE A 224 12.85 -20.39 10.80
N ASP A 225 13.66 -21.43 10.62
CA ASP A 225 14.93 -21.59 11.33
C ASP A 225 16.00 -20.64 10.79
N ALA A 226 17.18 -20.66 11.40
CA ALA A 226 18.32 -19.83 10.99
C ALA A 226 18.79 -20.12 9.54
N ASP A 227 18.44 -21.29 8.99
CA ASP A 227 18.75 -21.70 7.62
C ASP A 227 17.60 -21.39 6.64
N GLY A 228 16.52 -20.74 7.10
CA GLY A 228 15.36 -20.37 6.29
C GLY A 228 14.42 -21.53 5.96
N LYS A 229 14.51 -22.66 6.67
CA LYS A 229 13.57 -23.79 6.53
C LYS A 229 12.39 -23.59 7.47
N ALA A 230 11.19 -23.92 7.00
CA ALA A 230 9.98 -23.84 7.82
C ALA A 230 10.07 -24.78 9.04
N ILE A 231 9.79 -24.24 10.22
CA ILE A 231 9.84 -25.00 11.49
C ILE A 231 8.49 -25.68 11.72
N ASN A 232 8.49 -27.01 11.88
CA ASN A 232 7.32 -27.74 12.38
C ASN A 232 7.26 -27.67 13.91
N HIS A 233 6.12 -27.26 14.47
CA HIS A 233 5.89 -27.28 15.91
C HIS A 233 5.36 -28.66 16.33
N VAL A 234 5.95 -29.27 17.37
CA VAL A 234 5.55 -30.58 17.90
C VAL A 234 4.84 -30.37 19.24
N TYR A 235 3.64 -30.91 19.38
CA TYR A 235 2.91 -30.92 20.65
C TYR A 235 2.52 -32.36 21.04
N GLN A 236 2.40 -32.58 22.35
CA GLN A 236 1.96 -33.84 22.94
C GLN A 236 0.45 -33.76 23.20
N GLU A 237 -0.33 -34.61 22.54
CA GLU A 237 -1.75 -34.81 22.85
C GLU A 237 -1.86 -36.21 23.46
N ASP A 238 -2.33 -36.32 24.71
CA ASP A 238 -2.45 -37.58 25.47
C ASP A 238 -1.16 -38.44 25.53
N GLY A 239 0.00 -37.79 25.61
CA GLY A 239 1.30 -38.47 25.67
C GLY A 239 1.76 -39.09 24.35
N LYS A 240 1.13 -38.71 23.22
CA LYS A 240 1.58 -39.05 21.87
C LYS A 240 2.01 -37.80 21.12
N GLU A 241 3.17 -37.91 20.44
CA GLU A 241 3.63 -36.88 19.52
C GLU A 241 2.66 -36.75 18.35
N VAL A 242 2.10 -35.55 18.17
CA VAL A 242 1.28 -35.23 17.00
C VAL A 242 1.93 -34.09 16.24
N LYS A 243 2.20 -34.31 14.94
CA LYS A 243 2.65 -33.27 14.00
C LYS A 243 1.41 -32.51 13.51
N LYS A 244 1.25 -31.24 13.88
CA LYS A 244 0.14 -30.36 13.41
C LYS A 244 0.70 -28.99 12.98
N ALA A 245 -0.09 -28.25 12.20
CA ALA A 245 0.37 -27.11 11.41
C ALA A 245 0.94 -25.94 12.23
N ILE A 246 1.83 -25.22 11.56
CA ILE A 246 2.71 -24.17 12.05
C ILE A 246 1.94 -22.86 12.22
N ALA A 247 2.09 -22.20 13.38
CA ALA A 247 1.62 -20.85 13.62
C ALA A 247 2.69 -20.08 14.39
N LYS A 248 2.97 -18.83 13.99
CA LYS A 248 3.31 -17.81 14.98
C LYS A 248 2.96 -16.40 14.48
N VAL A 249 2.19 -15.70 15.32
CA VAL A 249 2.18 -14.24 15.37
C VAL A 249 2.64 -13.91 16.79
N GLU A 250 3.68 -13.09 16.91
CA GLU A 250 4.19 -12.63 18.20
C GLU A 250 3.12 -11.78 18.90
N VAL A 251 2.77 -12.15 20.13
CA VAL A 251 2.10 -11.26 21.07
C VAL A 251 3.21 -10.48 21.77
N SER A 252 3.36 -9.20 21.43
CA SER A 252 4.19 -8.30 22.21
C SER A 252 3.34 -7.66 23.30
N GLU A 253 3.68 -7.91 24.56
CA GLU A 253 3.27 -7.06 25.67
C GLU A 253 4.13 -5.80 25.64
N THR A 254 3.51 -4.65 25.39
CA THR A 254 4.21 -3.37 25.53
C THR A 254 3.90 -2.82 26.92
N VAL A 255 4.91 -2.84 27.79
CA VAL A 255 4.85 -2.19 29.10
C VAL A 255 5.31 -0.76 28.92
N THR A 256 4.40 0.19 29.04
CA THR A 256 4.75 1.62 29.04
C THR A 256 4.77 2.10 30.48
N THR A 257 5.95 2.44 30.98
CA THR A 257 6.11 3.04 32.30
C THR A 257 6.26 4.54 32.15
N THR A 258 5.32 5.30 32.71
CA THR A 258 5.41 6.76 32.78
C THR A 258 5.64 7.17 34.23
N THR A 259 6.77 7.83 34.50
CA THR A 259 7.07 8.37 35.82
C THR A 259 6.90 9.89 35.79
N LYS A 260 6.06 10.40 36.69
CA LYS A 260 5.80 11.83 36.86
C LYS A 260 6.30 12.27 38.23
N GLU A 261 7.10 13.33 38.29
CA GLU A 261 7.41 14.02 39.55
C GLU A 261 6.14 14.71 40.05
N ILE A 262 5.69 14.35 41.24
CA ILE A 262 4.46 14.89 41.85
C ILE A 262 4.74 15.76 43.07
N GLY A 263 5.96 15.73 43.61
CA GLY A 263 6.36 16.59 44.71
C GLY A 263 7.86 16.67 44.87
N ARG A 264 8.34 17.80 45.39
CA ARG A 264 9.74 18.04 45.69
C ARG A 264 9.86 18.88 46.94
N GLU A 265 10.46 18.32 47.97
CA GLU A 265 10.73 19.01 49.22
C GLU A 265 12.23 19.13 49.43
N THR A 266 12.66 20.24 50.02
CA THR A 266 14.07 20.45 50.39
C THR A 266 14.12 20.71 51.88
N ILE A 267 14.73 19.78 52.61
CA ILE A 267 14.94 19.89 54.04
C ILE A 267 16.37 20.37 54.26
N ILE A 268 16.51 21.38 55.12
CA ILE A 268 17.82 21.90 55.52
C ILE A 268 18.00 21.53 56.98
N ASP A 269 19.04 20.76 57.26
CA ASP A 269 19.44 20.45 58.63
C ASP A 269 19.87 21.76 59.33
N PRO A 270 19.18 22.17 60.40
CA PRO A 270 19.44 23.45 61.05
C PRO A 270 20.77 23.49 61.83
N GLU A 271 21.36 22.34 62.18
CA GLU A 271 22.64 22.30 62.91
C GLU A 271 23.83 22.22 61.95
N THR A 272 23.68 21.51 60.83
CA THR A 272 24.79 21.27 59.89
C THR A 272 24.70 22.09 58.60
N ASN A 273 23.59 22.79 58.38
CA ASN A 273 23.24 23.56 57.17
C ASN A 273 23.25 22.72 55.88
N LYS A 274 23.18 21.39 56.00
CA LYS A 274 23.20 20.46 54.89
C LYS A 274 21.80 20.36 54.27
N LYS A 275 21.71 20.55 52.95
CA LYS A 275 20.44 20.44 52.20
C LYS A 275 20.24 19.03 51.68
N THR A 276 19.08 18.46 51.96
CA THR A 276 18.61 17.19 51.39
C THR A 276 17.34 17.46 50.60
N VAL A 277 17.36 17.12 49.31
CA VAL A 277 16.19 17.25 48.43
C VAL A 277 15.53 15.88 48.31
N ILE A 278 14.26 15.80 48.68
CA ILE A 278 13.42 14.61 48.54
C ILE A 278 12.48 14.88 47.36
N VAL A 279 12.57 14.03 46.33
CA VAL A 279 11.67 14.07 45.18
C VAL A 279 10.72 12.88 45.29
N THR A 280 9.43 13.17 45.27
CA THR A 280 8.36 12.17 45.25
C THR A 280 7.89 12.00 43.82
N THR A 281 8.08 10.81 43.27
CA THR A 281 7.61 10.44 41.93
C THR A 281 6.48 9.43 42.01
N GLU A 282 5.45 9.62 41.20
CA GLU A 282 4.43 8.62 40.96
C GLU A 282 4.77 7.90 39.65
N THR A 283 4.81 6.57 39.70
CA THR A 283 5.08 5.74 38.53
C THR A 283 3.82 4.98 38.18
N THR A 284 3.26 5.28 37.01
CA THR A 284 2.15 4.51 36.46
C THR A 284 2.70 3.54 35.43
N THR A 285 2.42 2.25 35.63
CA THR A 285 2.78 1.20 34.69
C THR A 285 1.49 0.71 34.04
N GLU A 286 1.33 0.97 32.75
CA GLU A 286 0.23 0.41 31.97
C GLU A 286 0.74 -0.79 31.18
N THR A 287 0.20 -1.97 31.50
CA THR A 287 0.39 -3.17 30.71
C THR A 287 -0.74 -3.24 29.69
N ASN A 288 -0.46 -2.87 28.44
CA ASN A 288 -1.41 -3.06 27.37
C ASN A 288 -1.27 -4.48 26.82
N GLU A 289 -2.18 -5.36 27.22
CA GLU A 289 -2.34 -6.66 26.58
C GLU A 289 -2.96 -6.43 25.21
N VAL A 290 -2.15 -6.43 24.14
CA VAL A 290 -2.68 -6.43 22.77
C VAL A 290 -3.27 -7.82 22.51
N LYS A 291 -4.50 -8.05 22.99
CA LYS A 291 -5.36 -9.12 22.47
C LYS A 291 -5.76 -8.73 21.05
N SER A 292 -4.85 -8.89 20.10
CA SER A 292 -5.25 -9.01 18.70
C SER A 292 -6.15 -10.23 18.67
N ILE A 293 -7.45 -10.02 18.49
CA ILE A 293 -8.39 -11.11 18.25
C ILE A 293 -7.91 -11.77 16.95
N LEU A 294 -7.08 -12.81 17.05
CA LEU A 294 -6.70 -13.71 15.95
C LEU A 294 -7.93 -14.55 15.63
N LYS A 295 -8.98 -13.90 15.12
CA LYS A 295 -9.84 -14.57 14.14
C LYS A 295 -8.94 -14.76 12.94
N SER A 296 -8.67 -16.01 12.58
CA SER A 296 -7.95 -16.40 11.38
C SER A 296 -8.13 -15.41 10.23
N LYS A 297 -7.14 -14.53 10.05
CA LYS A 297 -7.16 -13.54 8.96
C LYS A 297 -7.04 -14.36 7.68
N LYS A 298 -8.03 -14.31 6.79
CA LYS A 298 -7.90 -14.91 5.45
C LYS A 298 -6.81 -14.14 4.71
N LEU A 299 -5.65 -14.76 4.54
CA LEU A 299 -4.47 -14.17 3.91
C LEU A 299 -4.38 -14.56 2.44
N THR A 300 -4.19 -13.56 1.58
CA THR A 300 -3.84 -13.81 0.18
C THR A 300 -2.47 -14.47 0.03
N LYS A 301 -2.18 -15.06 -1.13
CA LYS A 301 -0.85 -15.65 -1.37
C LYS A 301 0.29 -14.65 -1.28
N ASN A 302 0.09 -13.39 -1.70
CA ASN A 302 1.10 -12.36 -1.51
C ASN A 302 1.33 -12.01 -0.03
N GLN A 303 0.28 -12.07 0.80
CA GLN A 303 0.39 -11.85 2.25
C GLN A 303 1.03 -13.02 2.99
N LEU A 304 0.88 -14.25 2.48
CA LEU A 304 1.62 -15.39 3.01
C LEU A 304 3.12 -15.25 2.75
N GLY A 305 3.50 -14.63 1.63
CA GLY A 305 4.91 -14.45 1.30
C GLY A 305 5.64 -15.80 1.29
N LEU A 306 6.76 -15.86 2.02
CA LEU A 306 7.53 -17.09 2.21
C LEU A 306 6.74 -18.20 2.90
N SER A 307 5.71 -17.86 3.69
CA SER A 307 4.85 -18.85 4.37
C SER A 307 3.96 -19.63 3.40
N TYR A 308 3.91 -19.23 2.13
CA TYR A 308 3.29 -20.05 1.09
C TYR A 308 4.18 -21.23 0.66
N LEU A 309 5.45 -21.23 1.05
CA LEU A 309 6.42 -22.33 0.86
C LEU A 309 6.60 -22.75 -0.60
N MET A 310 6.58 -21.78 -1.52
CA MET A 310 6.70 -22.08 -2.95
C MET A 310 8.18 -22.24 -3.36
N LYS A 311 9.08 -21.41 -2.82
CA LYS A 311 10.49 -21.37 -3.22
C LYS A 311 11.35 -22.34 -2.42
N LYS A 312 12.46 -22.80 -3.02
CA LYS A 312 13.50 -23.57 -2.31
C LYS A 312 14.03 -22.78 -1.10
N PRO A 313 14.35 -23.44 0.03
CA PRO A 313 14.39 -24.90 0.22
C PRO A 313 13.03 -25.53 0.54
N ASN A 314 11.99 -24.73 0.81
CA ASN A 314 10.71 -25.20 1.33
C ASN A 314 9.76 -25.73 0.25
N GLY A 315 9.95 -25.30 -0.99
CA GLY A 315 9.20 -25.75 -2.16
C GLY A 315 10.08 -26.03 -3.37
N PRO A 316 9.50 -26.58 -4.45
CA PRO A 316 10.25 -26.95 -5.65
C PRO A 316 10.53 -25.76 -6.58
N ALA A 317 9.90 -24.60 -6.37
CA ALA A 317 9.98 -23.48 -7.30
C ALA A 317 11.22 -22.60 -7.09
N THR A 318 11.52 -21.81 -8.12
CA THR A 318 12.60 -20.82 -8.14
C THR A 318 12.20 -19.49 -7.51
N TYR A 319 10.90 -19.16 -7.54
CA TYR A 319 10.35 -17.89 -7.08
C TYR A 319 9.19 -18.13 -6.14
N GLU A 320 8.94 -17.18 -5.24
CA GLU A 320 7.70 -17.12 -4.50
C GLU A 320 6.54 -16.65 -5.37
N PHE A 321 5.31 -16.88 -4.90
CA PHE A 321 4.11 -16.48 -5.65
C PHE A 321 4.10 -14.97 -5.92
N PHE A 322 4.45 -14.13 -4.94
CA PHE A 322 4.45 -12.68 -5.10
C PHE A 322 5.53 -12.19 -6.09
N GLU A 323 6.69 -12.86 -6.15
CA GLU A 323 7.74 -12.58 -7.13
C GLU A 323 7.22 -12.91 -8.54
N ALA A 324 6.68 -14.12 -8.71
CA ALA A 324 6.14 -14.58 -10.00
C ALA A 324 4.94 -13.73 -10.48
N ALA A 325 4.06 -13.32 -9.57
CA ALA A 325 2.94 -12.43 -9.86
C ALA A 325 3.39 -11.02 -10.23
N LYS A 326 4.45 -10.51 -9.58
CA LYS A 326 5.07 -9.24 -9.92
C LYS A 326 5.63 -9.27 -11.34
N PHE A 327 6.33 -10.34 -11.75
CA PHE A 327 6.85 -10.43 -13.13
C PHE A 327 5.74 -10.37 -14.19
N ALA A 328 4.57 -10.98 -13.93
CA ALA A 328 3.42 -10.85 -14.82
C ALA A 328 2.84 -9.42 -14.84
N GLY A 329 2.81 -8.75 -13.69
CA GLY A 329 2.39 -7.34 -13.57
C GLY A 329 3.34 -6.38 -14.30
N ASP A 330 4.64 -6.55 -14.09
CA ASP A 330 5.69 -5.76 -14.77
C ASP A 330 5.61 -5.96 -16.29
N TYR A 331 5.46 -7.21 -16.75
CA TYR A 331 5.26 -7.47 -18.18
C TYR A 331 4.04 -6.74 -18.74
N LEU A 332 2.91 -6.74 -18.02
CA LEU A 332 1.72 -5.99 -18.45
C LEU A 332 1.97 -4.48 -18.49
N ILE A 333 2.70 -3.91 -17.53
CA ILE A 333 3.05 -2.48 -17.52
C ILE A 333 3.98 -2.15 -18.69
N GLU A 334 4.98 -2.98 -18.97
CA GLU A 334 5.95 -2.73 -20.03
C GLU A 334 5.32 -2.87 -21.42
N ASN A 335 4.48 -3.88 -21.62
CA ASN A 335 3.93 -4.22 -22.93
C ASN A 335 2.54 -3.64 -23.19
N GLN A 336 1.88 -3.10 -22.15
CA GLN A 336 0.49 -2.62 -22.19
C GLN A 336 -0.49 -3.70 -22.72
N ASN A 337 -0.14 -4.96 -22.55
CA ASN A 337 -0.96 -6.13 -22.82
C ASN A 337 -0.37 -7.36 -22.10
N LEU A 338 -1.19 -8.40 -21.91
CA LEU A 338 -0.75 -9.69 -21.41
C LEU A 338 -1.21 -10.79 -22.39
N ASP A 339 -0.98 -10.58 -23.69
CA ASP A 339 -1.36 -11.51 -24.75
C ASP A 339 -0.23 -12.52 -25.02
N VAL A 340 -0.15 -13.54 -24.16
CA VAL A 340 0.86 -14.60 -24.26
C VAL A 340 0.20 -15.97 -24.38
N ALA A 341 0.92 -16.91 -24.98
CA ALA A 341 0.49 -18.30 -25.05
C ALA A 341 0.61 -18.98 -23.68
N PHE A 342 -0.34 -19.85 -23.36
CA PHE A 342 -0.34 -20.66 -22.15
C PHE A 342 -0.45 -22.14 -22.52
N ASN A 343 0.21 -23.00 -21.76
CA ASN A 343 0.05 -24.44 -21.87
C ASN A 343 -1.27 -24.91 -21.23
N THR A 344 -1.55 -26.21 -21.30
CA THR A 344 -2.77 -26.84 -20.74
C THR A 344 -2.93 -26.67 -19.23
N SER A 345 -1.83 -26.42 -18.50
CA SER A 345 -1.83 -26.15 -17.06
C SER A 345 -1.95 -24.64 -16.73
N GLY A 346 -2.14 -23.80 -17.76
CA GLY A 346 -2.26 -22.35 -17.64
C GLY A 346 -0.96 -21.63 -17.24
N LYS A 347 0.21 -22.26 -17.46
CA LYS A 347 1.54 -21.64 -17.31
C LYS A 347 2.04 -21.11 -18.65
N THR A 348 2.96 -20.16 -18.61
CA THR A 348 3.59 -19.56 -19.80
C THR A 348 5.09 -19.47 -19.61
N ASP A 349 5.85 -19.74 -20.68
CA ASP A 349 7.30 -19.54 -20.73
C ASP A 349 7.66 -18.22 -21.46
N ALA A 350 6.67 -17.47 -21.93
CA ALA A 350 6.87 -16.22 -22.67
C ALA A 350 7.32 -15.06 -21.76
N ILE A 351 7.15 -15.20 -20.44
CA ILE A 351 7.48 -14.17 -19.46
C ILE A 351 8.48 -14.77 -18.47
N ALA A 352 9.71 -14.26 -18.50
CA ALA A 352 10.76 -14.70 -17.59
C ALA A 352 10.31 -14.56 -16.13
N GLY A 353 10.53 -15.62 -15.34
CA GLY A 353 10.20 -15.65 -13.92
C GLY A 353 8.76 -16.01 -13.56
N VAL A 354 7.82 -16.04 -14.52
CA VAL A 354 6.42 -16.42 -14.25
C VAL A 354 6.30 -17.94 -14.11
N THR A 355 6.54 -18.47 -12.91
CA THR A 355 6.52 -19.92 -12.62
C THR A 355 5.16 -20.47 -12.14
N ILE A 356 4.16 -19.59 -12.03
CA ILE A 356 2.80 -19.87 -11.55
C ILE A 356 1.80 -20.00 -12.71
N THR A 357 0.62 -20.58 -12.44
CA THR A 357 -0.50 -20.55 -13.38
C THR A 357 -1.04 -19.12 -13.51
N ALA A 358 -0.69 -18.45 -14.61
CA ALA A 358 -0.99 -17.03 -14.85
C ALA A 358 -2.08 -16.79 -15.91
N LYS A 359 -2.73 -17.84 -16.44
CA LYS A 359 -3.82 -17.68 -17.42
C LYS A 359 -4.94 -16.75 -16.95
N ASP A 360 -5.30 -16.83 -15.68
CA ASP A 360 -6.30 -15.95 -15.07
C ASP A 360 -5.83 -14.48 -15.01
N PHE A 361 -4.53 -14.22 -14.89
CA PHE A 361 -4.01 -12.86 -14.95
C PHE A 361 -4.22 -12.23 -16.33
N GLN A 362 -4.09 -13.03 -17.41
CA GLN A 362 -4.48 -12.60 -18.76
C GLN A 362 -5.99 -12.33 -18.82
N THR A 363 -6.83 -13.22 -18.28
CA THR A 363 -8.29 -12.99 -18.21
C THR A 363 -8.64 -11.69 -17.48
N ILE A 364 -7.94 -11.38 -16.40
CA ILE A 364 -8.09 -10.14 -15.63
C ILE A 364 -7.61 -8.93 -16.46
N ALA A 365 -6.43 -9.01 -17.10
CA ALA A 365 -5.88 -7.93 -17.92
C ALA A 365 -6.81 -7.51 -19.06
N LEU A 366 -7.46 -8.50 -19.71
CA LEU A 366 -8.41 -8.27 -20.80
C LEU A 366 -9.67 -7.51 -20.36
N LYS A 367 -9.98 -7.47 -19.06
CA LYS A 367 -11.12 -6.73 -18.50
C LYS A 367 -10.78 -5.29 -18.12
N ILE A 368 -9.53 -4.84 -18.25
CA ILE A 368 -9.16 -3.44 -18.02
C ILE A 368 -9.80 -2.57 -19.13
N PRO A 369 -10.62 -1.56 -18.79
CA PRO A 369 -11.37 -0.81 -19.80
C PRO A 369 -10.48 -0.04 -20.77
N LYS A 370 -10.82 -0.08 -22.07
CA LYS A 370 -10.17 0.69 -23.15
C LYS A 370 -11.04 1.89 -23.57
N LYS A 371 -10.39 2.96 -24.04
CA LYS A 371 -11.02 4.20 -24.54
C LYS A 371 -11.73 3.99 -25.87
#